data_AF-A0A1H9UNR7-F1
#
_entry.id   AF-A0A1H9UNR7-F1
#
_cell.length_a   1.000
_cell.length_b   1.000
_cell.length_c   1.000
_cell.angle_alpha   90.00
_cell.angle_beta   90.00
_cell.angle_gamma   90.00
#
_symmetry.space_group_name_H-M   'P 1'
#
loop_
_entity.id
_entity.type
_entity.pdbx_description
1 polymer ?
#
loop_
_entity_poly.entity_id
_entity_poly.type
_entity_poly.pdbx_seq_one_letter_code
_entity_poly.pdbx_strand_id
1 'polypeptide(L)'
;MPIGTASNCFAHRGDMLTQAMRRTRERLTPDEAALAARMRAPRTLGLEVELMRALLARMRADRSSYLAMLELRLEATRRPELYEELSGFLRAEFQGLLGYHRDAGMPGDDLGVALLCLAMAGLLPDDMTAPDILRDPFGADRLIQAMVSRVFGDSAAPGGGSGEARGD
;
A
#
# COMPACT_ATOMS: atom_id res chain seq x y z
N MET A 1 -11.25 -15.67 -30.73
CA MET A 1 -12.46 -14.82 -30.80
C MET A 1 -12.22 -13.76 -31.87
N PRO A 2 -13.19 -13.44 -32.74
CA PRO A 2 -13.00 -12.43 -33.79
C PRO A 2 -12.83 -11.03 -33.17
N ILE A 3 -12.13 -10.16 -33.90
CA ILE A 3 -11.66 -8.80 -33.55
C ILE A 3 -12.80 -7.81 -33.15
N GLY A 4 -14.05 -8.23 -33.13
CA GLY A 4 -15.24 -7.39 -32.90
C GLY A 4 -16.02 -7.61 -31.60
N THR A 5 -15.49 -8.31 -30.59
CA THR A 5 -16.23 -8.57 -29.33
C THR A 5 -15.91 -7.62 -28.18
N ALA A 6 -14.78 -6.88 -28.23
CA ALA A 6 -14.47 -5.88 -27.20
C ALA A 6 -15.32 -4.60 -27.33
N SER A 7 -15.72 -4.23 -28.56
CA SER A 7 -16.40 -2.95 -28.83
C SER A 7 -17.92 -2.97 -28.62
N ASN A 8 -18.54 -4.14 -28.40
CA ASN A 8 -20.01 -4.27 -28.30
C ASN A 8 -20.54 -4.55 -26.88
N CYS A 9 -19.67 -4.58 -25.87
CA CYS A 9 -20.07 -4.84 -24.47
C CYS A 9 -20.00 -3.59 -23.57
N PHE A 10 -19.45 -2.46 -24.05
CA PHE A 10 -19.22 -1.26 -23.24
C PHE A 10 -19.56 -0.01 -24.05
N ALA A 11 -20.56 0.76 -23.61
CA ALA A 11 -21.01 1.97 -24.30
C ALA A 11 -19.93 3.06 -24.32
N HIS A 12 -19.05 3.11 -23.31
CA HIS A 12 -17.90 4.01 -23.26
C HIS A 12 -16.64 3.30 -22.75
N ARG A 13 -15.47 3.67 -23.30
CA ARG A 13 -14.15 3.17 -22.86
C ARG A 13 -13.88 3.47 -21.37
N GLY A 14 -14.55 4.46 -20.79
CA GLY A 14 -14.54 4.76 -19.35
C GLY A 14 -15.15 3.64 -18.51
N ASP A 15 -16.33 3.14 -18.87
CA ASP A 15 -17.04 2.09 -18.14
C ASP A 15 -16.24 0.79 -18.04
N MET A 16 -15.51 0.45 -19.10
CA MET A 16 -14.63 -0.72 -19.14
C MET A 16 -13.45 -0.56 -18.15
N LEU A 17 -12.89 0.65 -18.05
CA LEU A 17 -11.80 0.96 -17.12
C LEU A 17 -12.28 0.98 -15.67
N THR A 18 -13.48 1.51 -15.43
CA THR A 18 -14.18 1.47 -14.14
C THR A 18 -14.47 0.03 -13.70
N GLN A 19 -14.95 -0.83 -14.60
CA GLN A 19 -15.21 -2.24 -14.29
C GLN A 19 -13.90 -3.03 -14.06
N ALA A 20 -12.86 -2.75 -14.85
CA ALA A 20 -11.52 -3.30 -14.63
C ALA A 20 -10.94 -2.85 -13.28
N MET A 21 -11.15 -1.58 -12.89
CA MET A 21 -10.78 -1.05 -11.58
C MET A 21 -11.50 -1.81 -10.45
N ARG A 22 -12.81 -1.99 -10.55
CA ARG A 22 -13.61 -2.74 -9.55
C ARG A 22 -13.15 -4.20 -9.40
N ARG A 23 -12.81 -4.87 -10.49
CA ARG A 23 -12.35 -6.26 -10.49
C ARG A 23 -10.91 -6.40 -9.98
N THR A 24 -10.05 -5.44 -10.29
CA THR A 24 -8.71 -5.35 -9.71
C THR A 24 -8.81 -5.07 -8.21
N ARG A 25 -9.74 -4.22 -7.75
CA ARG A 25 -10.04 -3.98 -6.33
C ARG A 25 -10.40 -5.28 -5.61
N GLU A 26 -11.36 -6.04 -6.10
CA GLU A 26 -11.78 -7.32 -5.49
C GLU A 26 -10.65 -8.34 -5.34
N ARG A 27 -9.64 -8.29 -6.22
CA ARG A 27 -8.48 -9.18 -6.18
C ARG A 27 -7.34 -8.67 -5.30
N LEU A 28 -7.23 -7.35 -5.14
CA LEU A 28 -6.19 -6.73 -4.32
C LEU A 28 -6.61 -6.57 -2.84
N THR A 29 -7.91 -6.58 -2.55
CA THR A 29 -8.43 -6.62 -1.17
C THR A 29 -7.88 -7.87 -0.46
N PRO A 30 -7.28 -7.73 0.74
CA PRO A 30 -6.79 -8.89 1.49
C PRO A 30 -7.87 -9.92 1.79
N ASP A 31 -7.48 -11.19 1.81
CA ASP A 31 -8.24 -12.22 2.49
C ASP A 31 -8.34 -11.83 3.99
N GLU A 32 -9.54 -11.43 4.40
CA GLU A 32 -9.84 -11.00 5.76
C GLU A 32 -9.48 -12.06 6.80
N ALA A 33 -9.56 -13.36 6.45
CA ALA A 33 -9.19 -14.44 7.36
C ALA A 33 -7.67 -14.54 7.58
N ALA A 34 -6.88 -14.35 6.52
CA ALA A 34 -5.43 -14.30 6.61
C ALA A 34 -4.93 -13.05 7.36
N LEU A 35 -5.63 -11.92 7.20
CA LEU A 35 -5.37 -10.69 7.95
C LEU A 35 -5.71 -10.88 9.44
N ALA A 36 -6.91 -11.36 9.75
CA ALA A 36 -7.38 -11.60 11.12
C ALA A 36 -6.50 -12.60 11.89
N ALA A 37 -6.01 -13.66 11.23
CA ALA A 37 -5.10 -14.62 11.85
C ALA A 37 -3.76 -13.97 12.27
N ARG A 38 -3.20 -13.09 11.42
CA ARG A 38 -1.97 -12.33 11.69
C ARG A 38 -2.18 -11.25 12.74
N MET A 39 -3.40 -10.71 12.83
CA MET A 39 -3.78 -9.73 13.84
C MET A 39 -3.83 -10.26 15.28
N ARG A 40 -3.68 -11.58 15.51
CA ARG A 40 -3.53 -12.13 16.86
C ARG A 40 -2.13 -11.99 17.45
N ALA A 41 -1.14 -11.60 16.63
CA ALA A 41 0.23 -11.41 17.08
C ALA A 41 0.42 -10.05 17.80
N PRO A 42 1.42 -9.94 18.69
CA PRO A 42 1.77 -8.66 19.32
C PRO A 42 2.07 -7.57 18.29
N ARG A 43 1.51 -6.38 18.52
CA ARG A 43 1.62 -5.18 17.67
C ARG A 43 3.02 -4.59 17.77
N THR A 44 3.93 -5.15 16.99
CA THR A 44 5.37 -4.86 17.04
C THR A 44 5.87 -4.38 15.68
N LEU A 45 7.02 -3.71 15.66
CA LEU A 45 7.72 -3.39 14.40
C LEU A 45 8.02 -4.65 13.58
N GLY A 46 8.30 -5.77 14.24
CA GLY A 46 8.47 -7.06 13.57
C GLY A 46 7.22 -7.52 12.82
N LEU A 47 6.03 -7.38 13.43
CA LEU A 47 4.77 -7.69 12.76
C LEU A 47 4.54 -6.80 11.53
N GLU A 48 4.87 -5.52 11.63
CA GLU A 48 4.75 -4.58 10.51
C GLU A 48 5.64 -4.97 9.32
N VAL A 49 6.89 -5.36 9.59
CA VAL A 49 7.81 -5.90 8.57
C VAL A 49 7.20 -7.13 7.90
N GLU A 50 6.61 -8.05 8.65
CA GLU A 50 5.96 -9.24 8.10
C GLU A 50 4.74 -8.90 7.24
N LEU A 51 3.95 -7.88 7.62
CA LEU A 51 2.83 -7.40 6.82
C LEU A 51 3.30 -6.81 5.48
N MET A 52 4.38 -6.03 5.48
CA MET A 52 4.95 -5.46 4.25
C MET A 52 5.57 -6.53 3.34
N ARG A 53 6.23 -7.54 3.91
CA ARG A 53 6.70 -8.74 3.18
C ARG A 53 5.55 -9.48 2.53
N ALA A 54 4.47 -9.71 3.28
CA ALA A 54 3.29 -10.39 2.77
C ALA A 54 2.59 -9.59 1.66
N LEU A 55 2.54 -8.25 1.79
CA LEU A 55 2.03 -7.37 0.74
C LEU A 55 2.86 -7.51 -0.53
N LEU A 56 4.19 -7.40 -0.43
CA LEU A 56 5.09 -7.56 -1.58
C LEU A 56 4.92 -8.93 -2.25
N ALA A 57 4.87 -10.02 -1.46
CA ALA A 57 4.65 -11.36 -1.98
C ALA A 57 3.31 -11.48 -2.73
N ARG A 58 2.24 -10.87 -2.22
CA ARG A 58 0.93 -10.84 -2.89
C ARG A 58 0.99 -10.07 -4.21
N MET A 59 1.67 -8.91 -4.23
CA MET A 59 1.83 -8.13 -5.46
C MET A 59 2.66 -8.88 -6.51
N ARG A 60 3.70 -9.62 -6.09
CA ARG A 60 4.48 -10.51 -6.96
C ARG A 60 3.62 -11.62 -7.57
N ALA A 61 2.77 -12.25 -6.76
CA ALA A 61 1.88 -13.32 -7.20
C ALA A 61 0.84 -12.84 -8.22
N ASP A 62 0.46 -11.55 -8.16
CA ASP A 62 -0.50 -10.93 -9.08
C ASP A 62 0.07 -9.69 -9.78
N ARG A 63 1.28 -9.84 -10.32
CA ARG A 63 2.03 -8.74 -10.96
C ARG A 63 1.25 -8.07 -12.10
N SER A 64 0.52 -8.84 -12.90
CA SER A 64 -0.25 -8.29 -14.03
C SER A 64 -1.34 -7.32 -13.58
N SER A 65 -2.03 -7.62 -12.48
CA SER A 65 -3.07 -6.74 -11.94
C SER A 65 -2.50 -5.49 -11.31
N TYR A 66 -1.35 -5.61 -10.65
CA TYR A 66 -0.62 -4.45 -10.13
C TYR A 66 -0.19 -3.50 -11.26
N LEU A 67 0.39 -4.03 -12.34
CA LEU A 67 0.79 -3.22 -13.50
C LEU A 67 -0.42 -2.57 -14.20
N ALA A 68 -1.54 -3.30 -14.34
CA ALA A 68 -2.77 -2.74 -14.88
C ALA A 68 -3.29 -1.56 -14.05
N MET A 69 -3.19 -1.63 -12.71
CA MET A 69 -3.53 -0.50 -11.84
C MET A 69 -2.58 0.68 -12.03
N LEU A 70 -1.28 0.46 -12.23
CA LEU A 70 -0.33 1.53 -12.55
C LEU A 70 -0.67 2.22 -13.88
N GLU A 71 -0.95 1.45 -14.93
CA GLU A 71 -1.39 1.99 -16.22
C GLU A 71 -2.68 2.81 -16.08
N LEU A 72 -3.64 2.32 -15.29
CA LEU A 72 -4.89 3.02 -15.02
C LEU A 72 -4.64 4.36 -14.32
N ARG A 73 -3.75 4.39 -13.33
CA ARG A 73 -3.37 5.63 -12.64
C ARG A 73 -2.73 6.64 -13.58
N LEU A 74 -1.90 6.18 -14.52
CA LEU A 74 -1.29 7.04 -15.53
C LEU A 74 -2.35 7.56 -16.52
N GLU A 75 -3.27 6.71 -16.97
CA GLU A 75 -4.33 7.13 -17.90
C GLU A 75 -5.33 8.09 -17.25
N ALA A 76 -5.61 7.94 -15.95
CA ALA A 76 -6.45 8.86 -15.20
C ALA A 76 -5.93 10.31 -15.27
N THR A 77 -4.61 10.52 -15.37
CA THR A 77 -4.03 11.87 -15.52
C THR A 77 -4.45 12.60 -16.81
N ARG A 78 -4.99 11.86 -17.79
CA ARG A 78 -5.46 12.38 -19.09
C ARG A 78 -6.98 12.39 -19.23
N ARG A 79 -7.70 11.86 -18.25
CA ARG A 79 -9.16 11.64 -18.28
C ARG A 79 -9.79 12.11 -16.96
N PRO A 80 -10.33 13.33 -16.90
CA PRO A 80 -10.85 13.90 -15.65
C PRO A 80 -11.89 13.04 -14.93
N GLU A 81 -12.84 12.45 -15.67
CA GLU A 81 -13.87 11.58 -15.09
C GLU A 81 -13.28 10.33 -14.43
N LEU A 82 -12.27 9.72 -15.08
CA LEU A 82 -11.55 8.57 -14.51
C LEU A 82 -10.69 8.96 -13.32
N TYR A 83 -10.10 10.16 -13.33
CA TYR A 83 -9.35 10.70 -12.21
C TYR A 83 -10.24 10.89 -10.98
N GLU A 84 -11.43 11.46 -11.14
CA GLU A 84 -12.36 11.68 -10.05
C GLU A 84 -12.74 10.35 -9.38
N GLU A 85 -13.13 9.35 -10.17
CA GLU A 85 -13.50 8.04 -9.65
C GLU A 85 -12.31 7.33 -8.96
N LEU A 86 -11.16 7.27 -9.64
CA LEU A 86 -9.97 6.60 -9.12
C LEU A 86 -9.42 7.29 -7.86
N SER A 87 -9.39 8.62 -7.84
CA SER A 87 -8.89 9.38 -6.68
C SER A 87 -9.81 9.26 -5.47
N GLY A 88 -11.13 9.24 -5.68
CA GLY A 88 -12.12 8.97 -4.62
C GLY A 88 -11.93 7.59 -4.02
N PHE A 89 -11.78 6.56 -4.86
CA PHE A 89 -11.50 5.20 -4.42
C PHE A 89 -10.19 5.10 -3.62
N LEU A 90 -9.09 5.60 -4.16
CA LEU A 90 -7.78 5.54 -3.49
C LEU A 90 -7.76 6.31 -2.17
N ARG A 91 -8.50 7.43 -2.09
CA ARG A 91 -8.67 8.18 -0.84
C ARG A 91 -9.40 7.32 0.20
N ALA A 92 -10.48 6.64 -0.18
CA ALA A 92 -11.23 5.78 0.73
C ALA A 92 -10.37 4.61 1.25
N GLU A 93 -9.62 3.92 0.37
CA GLU A 93 -8.70 2.86 0.77
C GLU A 93 -7.63 3.36 1.73
N PHE A 94 -7.04 4.53 1.44
CA PHE A 94 -6.02 5.13 2.29
C PHE A 94 -6.57 5.48 3.68
N GLN A 95 -7.76 6.09 3.77
CA GLN A 95 -8.41 6.39 5.05
C GLN A 95 -8.79 5.12 5.81
N GLY A 96 -9.25 4.09 5.12
CA GLY A 96 -9.53 2.78 5.71
C GLY A 96 -8.29 2.13 6.31
N LEU A 97 -7.14 2.24 5.63
CA LEU A 97 -5.87 1.75 6.13
C LEU A 97 -5.40 2.51 7.38
N LEU A 98 -5.50 3.84 7.39
CA LEU A 98 -5.20 4.65 8.59
C LEU A 98 -6.09 4.26 9.77
N GLY A 99 -7.41 4.15 9.54
CA GLY A 99 -8.37 3.71 10.55
C GLY A 99 -8.04 2.33 11.11
N TYR A 100 -7.74 1.37 10.22
CA TYR A 100 -7.32 0.03 10.60
C TYR A 100 -6.05 0.04 11.47
N HIS A 101 -5.00 0.79 11.09
CA HIS A 101 -3.76 0.86 11.89
C HIS A 101 -4.03 1.41 13.29
N ARG A 102 -4.88 2.44 13.39
CA ARG A 102 -5.27 3.07 14.65
C ARG A 102 -6.07 2.10 15.53
N ASP A 103 -7.12 1.50 14.98
CA ASP A 103 -8.02 0.59 15.71
C ASP A 103 -7.29 -0.70 16.14
N ALA A 104 -6.32 -1.13 15.35
CA ALA A 104 -5.47 -2.28 15.66
C ALA A 104 -4.40 -1.99 16.72
N GLY A 105 -4.14 -0.72 17.05
CA GLY A 105 -3.03 -0.31 17.92
C GLY A 105 -1.65 -0.67 17.34
N MET A 106 -1.51 -0.58 16.02
CA MET A 106 -0.20 -0.81 15.36
C MET A 106 0.79 0.32 15.73
N PRO A 107 2.11 0.07 15.66
CA PRO A 107 3.10 1.11 15.92
C PRO A 107 2.95 2.31 14.98
N GLY A 108 3.16 3.52 15.51
CA GLY A 108 3.16 4.77 14.76
C GLY A 108 1.87 5.58 14.84
N ASP A 109 1.95 6.83 14.37
CA ASP A 109 0.81 7.70 14.14
C ASP A 109 0.35 7.64 12.67
N ASP A 110 -0.74 8.32 12.34
CA ASP A 110 -1.28 8.35 10.97
C ASP A 110 -0.23 8.84 9.95
N LEU A 111 0.66 9.74 10.36
CA LEU A 111 1.73 10.26 9.51
C LEU A 111 2.78 9.18 9.22
N GLY A 112 3.20 8.42 10.23
CA GLY A 112 4.07 7.26 10.03
C GLY A 112 3.46 6.24 9.07
N VAL A 113 2.18 5.89 9.26
CA VAL A 113 1.48 4.96 8.34
C VAL A 113 1.43 5.52 6.93
N ALA A 114 1.15 6.82 6.76
CA ALA A 114 1.17 7.49 5.47
C ALA A 114 2.53 7.40 4.78
N LEU A 115 3.63 7.64 5.52
CA LEU A 115 4.99 7.53 5.01
C LEU A 115 5.33 6.11 4.59
N LEU A 116 4.93 5.11 5.38
CA LEU A 116 5.13 3.71 5.03
C LEU A 116 4.38 3.33 3.75
N CYS A 117 3.14 3.79 3.59
CA CYS A 117 2.37 3.58 2.36
C CYS A 117 3.08 4.14 1.14
N LEU A 118 3.61 5.37 1.23
CA LEU A 118 4.34 6.00 0.15
C LEU A 118 5.67 5.29 -0.15
N ALA A 119 6.40 4.85 0.88
CA ALA A 119 7.63 4.08 0.72
C ALA A 119 7.37 2.75 -0.01
N MET A 120 6.31 2.02 0.36
CA MET A 120 5.89 0.82 -0.36
C MET A 120 5.42 1.12 -1.77
N ALA A 121 4.69 2.22 -1.98
CA ALA A 121 4.25 2.65 -3.31
C ALA A 121 5.42 3.02 -4.24
N GLY A 122 6.58 3.40 -3.69
CA GLY A 122 7.83 3.57 -4.45
C GLY A 122 8.57 2.24 -4.68
N LEU A 123 8.60 1.35 -3.69
CA LEU A 123 9.27 0.05 -3.79
C LEU A 123 8.59 -0.90 -4.80
N LEU A 124 7.26 -0.95 -4.79
CA LEU A 124 6.51 -1.92 -5.57
C LEU A 124 6.68 -1.77 -7.10
N PRO A 125 6.60 -0.56 -7.70
CA PRO A 125 6.88 -0.38 -9.12
C PRO A 125 8.28 -0.84 -9.51
N ASP A 126 9.30 -0.49 -8.73
CA ASP A 126 10.69 -0.85 -9.03
C ASP A 126 10.88 -2.37 -8.99
N ASP A 127 10.35 -3.04 -7.96
CA ASP A 127 10.37 -4.50 -7.85
C ASP A 127 9.59 -5.19 -9.01
N MET A 128 8.48 -4.59 -9.46
CA MET A 128 7.64 -5.13 -10.52
C MET A 128 8.04 -4.71 -11.94
N THR A 129 9.03 -3.84 -12.15
CA THR A 129 9.36 -3.34 -13.49
C THR A 129 10.84 -3.42 -13.80
N ALA A 130 11.70 -3.03 -12.87
CA ALA A 130 13.14 -2.99 -13.04
C ALA A 130 13.85 -3.46 -11.74
N PRO A 131 13.62 -4.70 -11.28
CA PRO A 131 14.12 -5.16 -9.98
C PRO A 131 15.65 -5.12 -9.86
N ASP A 132 16.36 -5.06 -10.99
CA ASP A 132 17.82 -4.98 -11.04
C ASP A 132 18.38 -3.71 -10.38
N ILE A 133 17.61 -2.63 -10.30
CA ILE A 133 18.03 -1.41 -9.59
C ILE A 133 18.06 -1.58 -8.07
N LEU A 134 17.37 -2.60 -7.55
CA LEU A 134 17.28 -2.94 -6.13
C LEU A 134 18.19 -4.13 -5.76
N ARG A 135 19.16 -4.47 -6.62
CA ARG A 135 20.18 -5.48 -6.29
C ARG A 135 21.05 -5.02 -5.11
N ASP A 136 21.92 -5.91 -4.67
CA ASP A 136 22.80 -5.64 -3.54
C ASP A 136 23.51 -4.28 -3.67
N PRO A 137 23.57 -3.49 -2.59
CA PRO A 137 23.22 -3.85 -1.21
C PRO A 137 21.75 -3.59 -0.81
N PHE A 138 20.85 -3.25 -1.74
CA PHE A 138 19.52 -2.65 -1.48
C PHE A 138 18.32 -3.56 -1.78
N GLY A 139 18.46 -4.88 -1.61
CA GLY A 139 17.36 -5.83 -1.79
C GLY A 139 16.06 -5.43 -1.09
N ALA A 140 14.91 -5.71 -1.72
CA ALA A 140 13.59 -5.31 -1.24
C ALA A 140 13.33 -5.65 0.24
N ASP A 141 13.79 -6.82 0.71
CA ASP A 141 13.64 -7.22 2.12
C ASP A 141 14.37 -6.28 3.08
N ARG A 142 15.61 -5.90 2.75
CA ARG A 142 16.39 -4.95 3.54
C ARG A 142 15.74 -3.58 3.57
N LEU A 143 15.21 -3.14 2.41
CA LEU A 143 14.49 -1.87 2.32
C LEU A 143 13.22 -1.88 3.17
N ILE A 144 12.45 -2.97 3.18
CA ILE A 144 11.27 -3.14 4.03
C ILE A 144 11.66 -3.04 5.52
N GLN A 145 12.66 -3.81 5.96
CA GLN A 145 13.12 -3.75 7.36
C GLN A 145 13.54 -2.34 7.75
N ALA A 146 14.28 -1.66 6.87
CA ALA A 146 14.81 -0.35 7.15
C ALA A 146 13.74 0.76 7.11
N MET A 147 12.74 0.68 6.21
CA MET A 147 11.67 1.68 6.16
C MET A 147 10.75 1.59 7.37
N VAL A 148 10.34 0.38 7.79
CA VAL A 148 9.52 0.20 9.00
C VAL A 148 10.25 0.75 10.23
N SER A 149 11.53 0.41 10.38
CA SER A 149 12.34 0.88 11.50
C SER A 149 12.52 2.40 11.50
N ARG A 150 12.75 3.03 10.34
CA ARG A 150 12.94 4.49 10.25
C ARG A 150 11.64 5.27 10.39
N VAL A 151 10.53 4.73 9.92
CA VAL A 151 9.22 5.39 9.95
C VAL A 151 8.63 5.36 11.36
N PHE A 152 8.78 4.24 12.09
CA PHE A 152 8.17 4.07 13.41
C PHE A 152 9.15 4.09 14.59
N GLY A 153 10.46 3.98 14.33
CA GLY A 153 11.51 3.92 15.35
C GLY A 153 11.94 5.26 15.95
N ASP A 154 11.45 6.40 15.43
CA ASP A 154 11.62 7.74 16.03
C ASP A 154 10.32 8.30 16.65
N SER A 155 9.15 7.76 16.31
CA SER A 155 7.84 8.28 16.77
C SER A 155 7.41 7.78 18.16
N ALA A 156 8.19 6.91 18.81
CA ALA A 156 7.89 6.32 20.12
C ALA A 156 8.54 7.08 21.30
N ALA A 157 8.48 8.42 21.28
CA ALA A 157 8.73 9.22 22.47
C ALA A 157 7.42 9.83 22.98
N PRO A 158 6.73 9.21 23.96
CA PRO A 158 5.72 9.92 24.72
C PRO A 158 6.42 10.83 25.74
N GLY A 159 6.28 12.15 25.54
CA GLY A 159 6.32 13.19 26.57
C GLY A 159 7.52 13.21 27.51
N GLY A 160 8.51 14.05 27.19
CA GLY A 160 9.42 14.57 28.22
C GLY A 160 8.64 15.39 29.25
N GLY A 161 8.86 15.12 30.54
CA GLY A 161 8.25 15.94 31.59
C GLY A 161 8.23 15.35 32.99
N SER A 162 9.41 15.12 33.58
CA SER A 162 9.66 15.17 35.03
C SER A 162 11.11 14.72 35.21
N GLY A 163 12.07 15.56 35.56
CA GLY A 163 12.02 16.61 36.57
C GLY A 163 13.12 16.25 37.55
N GLU A 164 14.34 16.72 37.31
CA GLU A 164 15.39 16.68 38.32
C GLU A 164 16.09 18.03 38.34
N ALA A 165 15.47 18.94 39.08
CA ALA A 165 16.16 20.05 39.66
C ALA A 165 17.19 19.48 40.65
N ARG A 166 18.47 19.68 40.34
CA ARG A 166 19.52 19.63 41.35
C ARG A 166 20.47 20.78 41.11
N GLY A 167 20.04 21.95 41.58
CA GLY A 167 20.88 23.11 41.79
C GLY A 167 21.17 23.22 43.29
N ASP A 168 22.46 23.42 43.57
CA ASP A 168 23.12 23.92 44.78
C ASP A 168 22.93 23.17 46.11
#